data_AF-A0A6L6QFC2-F1
#
_entry.id   AF-A0A6L6QFC2-F1
#
_cell.length_a   1.000
_cell.length_b   1.000
_cell.length_c   1.000
_cell.angle_alpha   90.00
_cell.angle_beta   90.00
_cell.angle_gamma   90.00
#
_symmetry.space_group_name_H-M   'P 1'
#
loop_
_entity.id
_entity.type
_entity.pdbx_description
1 polymer ?
#
loop_
_entity_poly.entity_id
_entity_poly.type
_entity_poly.pdbx_seq_one_letter_code
_entity_poly.pdbx_strand_id
1 'polypeptide(L)' 'MKMNDTLRGALILGAVVLALVIGGFAIADNGWQKVTCIGRAIASGVAFTNIHSVCGL' A
#
# COMPACT_ATOMS: atom_id res chain seq x y z
N MET A 1 -27.87 -2.94 12.48
CA MET A 1 -26.58 -3.61 12.19
C MET A 1 -25.61 -3.26 13.30
N LYS A 2 -25.09 -4.26 14.03
CA LYS A 2 -24.10 -4.06 15.09
C LYS A 2 -22.82 -3.49 14.45
N MET A 3 -22.54 -2.20 14.67
CA MET A 3 -21.37 -1.48 14.09
C MET A 3 -20.03 -2.20 14.33
N ASN A 4 -19.97 -2.96 15.41
CA ASN A 4 -18.89 -3.83 15.82
C ASN A 4 -18.59 -4.97 14.83
N ASP A 5 -19.60 -5.58 14.20
CA ASP A 5 -19.37 -6.67 13.24
C ASP A 5 -18.82 -6.13 11.92
N THR A 6 -19.33 -4.98 11.47
CA THR A 6 -18.83 -4.30 10.27
C THR A 6 -17.41 -3.80 10.45
N LEU A 7 -17.09 -3.22 11.62
CA LEU A 7 -15.73 -2.75 11.92
C LEU A 7 -14.75 -3.92 11.96
N ARG A 8 -15.13 -5.04 12.57
CA ARG A 8 -14.30 -6.25 12.63
C ARG A 8 -14.09 -6.86 11.25
N GLY A 9 -15.14 -6.90 10.43
CA GLY A 9 -15.05 -7.32 9.03
C GLY A 9 -14.14 -6.42 8.19
N ALA A 10 -14.27 -5.11 8.34
CA ALA A 10 -13.39 -4.14 7.66
C ALA A 10 -11.93 -4.27 8.11
N LEU A 11 -11.68 -4.52 9.40
CA LEU A 11 -10.33 -4.72 9.93
C LEU A 11 -9.68 -5.99 9.36
N ILE A 12 -10.44 -7.08 9.27
CA ILE A 12 -9.97 -8.35 8.70
C ILE A 12 -9.67 -8.16 7.20
N LEU A 13 -10.59 -7.57 6.45
CA LEU A 13 -10.38 -7.27 5.03
C LEU A 13 -9.16 -6.36 4.82
N GLY A 14 -9.04 -5.30 5.62
CA GLY A 14 -7.89 -4.41 5.59
C GLY A 14 -6.58 -5.16 5.86
N ALA A 15 -6.55 -6.05 6.84
CA ALA A 15 -5.38 -6.85 7.17
C ALA A 15 -5.00 -7.82 6.03
N VAL A 16 -5.97 -8.47 5.39
CA VAL A 16 -5.72 -9.36 4.25
C VAL A 16 -5.15 -8.59 3.06
N VAL A 17 -5.73 -7.44 2.74
CA VAL A 17 -5.21 -6.57 1.66
C VAL A 17 -3.78 -6.12 1.98
N LEU A 18 -3.53 -5.70 3.22
CA LEU A 18 -2.19 -5.27 3.64
C LEU A 18 -1.16 -6.41 3.49
N ALA A 19 -1.52 -7.63 3.89
CA ALA A 19 -0.66 -8.80 3.77
C ALA A 19 -0.35 -9.14 2.30
N LEU A 20 -1.34 -9.06 1.41
CA LEU A 20 -1.15 -9.26 -0.03
C LEU A 20 -0.24 -8.20 -0.65
N VAL A 21 -0.42 -6.94 -0.26
CA VAL A 21 0.40 -5.82 -0.74
C VAL A 21 1.85 -5.98 -0.28
N ILE A 22 2.08 -6.22 1.02
CA ILE A 22 3.43 -6.44 1.57
C ILE A 22 4.06 -7.69 0.96
N GLY A 23 3.30 -8.78 0.84
CA GLY A 23 3.73 -10.02 0.21
C GLY A 23 4.18 -9.77 -1.22
N GLY A 24 3.34 -9.14 -2.06
CA GLY A 24 3.65 -8.79 -3.44
C GLY A 24 4.91 -7.93 -3.59
N PHE A 25 5.12 -6.98 -2.68
CA PHE A 25 6.36 -6.19 -2.66
C PHE A 25 7.58 -6.97 -2.20
N ALA A 26 7.42 -7.99 -1.35
CA ALA A 26 8.53 -8.84 -0.91
C ALA A 26 9.02 -9.78 -2.02
N ILE A 27 8.14 -10.20 -2.94
CA ILE A 27 8.49 -11.07 -4.08
C ILE A 27 9.03 -10.27 -5.28
N ALA A 28 8.71 -8.98 -5.36
CA ALA A 28 9.16 -8.13 -6.45
C ALA A 28 10.64 -7.78 -6.30
N ASP A 29 11.43 -7.99 -7.36
CA ASP A 29 12.81 -7.49 -7.45
C ASP A 29 12.83 -5.98 -7.20
N ASN A 30 13.63 -5.54 -6.23
CA ASN A 30 13.70 -4.14 -5.74
C ASN A 30 12.38 -3.58 -5.16
N GLY A 31 11.42 -4.43 -4.76
CA GLY A 31 10.12 -4.01 -4.24
C GLY A 31 10.22 -3.08 -3.02
N TRP A 32 11.16 -3.32 -2.11
CA TRP A 32 11.42 -2.44 -0.96
C TRP A 32 11.84 -1.02 -1.35
N GLN A 33 12.69 -0.87 -2.38
CA GLN A 33 13.09 0.46 -2.89
C GLN A 33 11.91 1.17 -3.53
N LYS A 34 11.10 0.46 -4.33
CA LYS A 34 9.92 1.03 -4.99
C LYS A 34 8.87 1.48 -3.96
N VAL A 35 8.59 0.66 -2.93
CA VAL A 35 7.66 1.03 -1.84
C VAL A 35 8.16 2.23 -1.05
N THR A 36 9.45 2.28 -0.74
CA THR A 36 10.04 3.40 0.00
C THR A 36 9.94 4.69 -0.82
N CYS A 37 10.19 4.61 -2.13
CA CYS A 37 10.01 5.76 -3.02
C CYS A 37 8.55 6.19 -3.11
N ILE A 38 7.61 5.26 -3.33
CA ILE A 38 6.16 5.54 -3.38
C ILE A 38 5.70 6.17 -2.06
N GLY A 39 6.06 5.57 -0.92
CA GLY A 39 5.68 6.06 0.41
C GLY A 39 6.24 7.45 0.70
N ARG A 40 7.50 7.70 0.31
CA ARG A 40 8.13 9.02 0.42
C ARG A 40 7.46 10.04 -0.51
N ALA A 41 7.14 9.66 -1.74
CA ALA A 41 6.45 10.49 -2.72
C ALA A 41 5.06 10.91 -2.23
N ILE A 42 4.27 9.95 -1.72
CA ILE A 42 2.95 10.21 -1.12
C ILE A 42 3.10 11.14 0.09
N ALA A 43 4.05 10.87 0.99
CA ALA A 43 4.30 11.71 2.17
C ALA A 43 4.73 13.14 1.80
N SER A 44 5.45 13.31 0.69
CA SER A 44 5.82 14.63 0.15
C SER A 44 4.73 15.31 -0.68
N GLY A 45 3.53 14.71 -0.80
CA GLY A 45 2.40 15.31 -1.52
C GLY A 45 2.47 15.17 -3.04
N VAL A 46 3.25 14.21 -3.57
CA VAL A 46 3.29 13.91 -5.00
C VAL A 46 2.00 13.22 -5.40
N ALA A 47 1.33 13.75 -6.43
CA ALA A 47 0.12 13.15 -6.99
C ALA A 47 0.40 11.71 -7.45
N PHE A 48 -0.51 10.78 -7.15
CA PHE A 48 -0.37 9.36 -7.50
C PHE A 48 -0.09 9.13 -9.00
N THR A 49 -0.65 9.99 -9.86
CA THR A 49 -0.42 10.01 -11.30
C THR A 49 1.04 10.24 -11.71
N ASN A 50 1.83 10.90 -10.86
CA ASN A 50 3.23 11.22 -11.14
C ASN A 50 4.22 10.28 -10.43
N ILE A 51 3.77 9.43 -9.50
CA ILE A 51 4.66 8.55 -8.74
C ILE A 51 5.42 7.59 -9.66
N HIS A 52 4.81 7.16 -10.77
CA HIS A 52 5.46 6.27 -11.74
C HIS A 52 6.65 6.94 -12.46
N SER A 53 6.57 8.25 -12.74
CA SER A 53 7.67 8.98 -13.38
C SER A 53 8.80 9.32 -12.40
N VAL A 54 8.48 9.49 -11.12
CA VAL A 54 9.45 9.82 -10.06
C VAL A 54 10.17 8.57 -9.54
N CYS A 55 9.44 7.45 -9.39
CA CYS A 55 9.98 6.23 -8.78
C CYS A 55 10.43 5.18 -9.79
N GLY A 56 10.40 5.48 -11.10
CA GLY A 56 10.87 4.57 -12.15
C GLY A 56 10.24 3.19 -12.03
N LEU A 57 8.91 3.18 -11.84
CA LEU A 57 8.15 1.94 -11.65
C LEU A 57 8.11 1.12 -12.93
#